data_AF-A0A1W1HBW7-F1
#
_entry.id   AF-A0A1W1HBW7-F1
#
_cell.length_a   1.000
_cell.length_b   1.000
_cell.length_c   1.000
_cell.angle_alpha   90.00
_cell.angle_beta   90.00
_cell.angle_gamma   90.00
#
_symmetry.space_group_name_H-M   'P 1'
#
loop_
_entity.id
_entity.type
_entity.pdbx_description
1 polymer ?
#
loop_
_entity_poly.entity_id
_entity_poly.type
_entity_poly.pdbx_seq_one_letter_code
_entity_poly.pdbx_strand_id
1 'polypeptide(L)' 'MVALVGATEWFWRSQIWDGQLAYVQVGKKMFIDYQDLDAFIQNNKFSN' A
#
# COMPACT_ATOMS: atom_id res chain seq x y z
N MET A 1 -5.45 -9.79 7.78
CA MET A 1 -4.57 -8.72 7.27
C MET A 1 -5.34 -7.60 6.55
N VAL A 2 -6.45 -7.85 5.83
CA VAL A 2 -7.35 -6.77 5.34
C VAL A 2 -7.92 -5.89 6.47
N ALA A 3 -7.99 -6.41 7.71
CA ALA A 3 -8.46 -5.68 8.88
C ALA A 3 -7.45 -4.67 9.48
N LEU A 4 -6.18 -4.65 9.02
CA LEU A 4 -5.14 -3.77 9.59
C LEU A 4 -5.05 -2.41 8.91
N VAL A 5 -5.53 -2.32 7.67
CA VAL A 5 -5.34 -1.15 6.79
C VAL A 5 -6.61 -1.04 5.96
N GLY A 6 -7.56 -0.21 6.41
CA GLY A 6 -8.96 -0.20 5.97
C GLY A 6 -9.17 0.22 4.51
N ALA A 7 -8.79 -0.63 3.56
CA ALA A 7 -9.03 -0.45 2.13
C ALA A 7 -9.14 -1.80 1.40
N THR A 8 -9.77 -1.79 0.23
CA THR A 8 -9.94 -2.98 -0.60
C THR A 8 -8.61 -3.40 -1.24
N GLU A 9 -8.47 -4.68 -1.61
CA GLU A 9 -7.27 -5.15 -2.33
C GLU A 9 -7.06 -4.38 -3.64
N TRP A 10 -8.16 -4.03 -4.34
CA TRP A 10 -8.11 -3.25 -5.57
C TRP A 10 -7.50 -1.86 -5.36
N PHE A 11 -7.84 -1.19 -4.25
CA PHE A 11 -7.24 0.11 -3.90
C PHE A 11 -5.72 -0.01 -3.75
N TRP A 12 -5.23 -1.03 -3.04
CA TRP A 12 -3.79 -1.23 -2.89
C TRP A 12 -3.11 -1.55 -4.22
N ARG A 13 -3.74 -2.37 -5.08
CA ARG A 13 -3.24 -2.64 -6.43
C ARG A 13 -3.15 -1.37 -7.28
N SER A 14 -4.14 -0.47 -7.20
CA SER A 14 -4.08 0.79 -7.95
C SER A 14 -2.95 1.68 -7.47
N GLN A 15 -2.67 1.76 -6.17
CA GLN A 15 -1.54 2.54 -5.65
C GLN A 15 -0.19 1.99 -6.13
N ILE A 16 -0.07 0.68 -6.22
CA ILE A 16 1.12 0.01 -6.76
C ILE A 16 1.28 0.32 -8.25
N TRP A 17 0.20 0.26 -9.04
CA TRP A 17 0.24 0.56 -10.47
C TRP A 17 0.50 2.04 -10.77
N ASP A 18 0.01 2.94 -9.92
CA ASP A 18 0.25 4.38 -10.01
C ASP A 18 1.67 4.76 -9.55
N GLY A 19 2.42 3.81 -8.98
CA GLY A 19 3.79 4.03 -8.48
C GLY A 19 3.86 4.80 -7.17
N GLN A 20 2.72 4.96 -6.48
CA GLN A 20 2.63 5.66 -5.19
C GLN A 20 3.15 4.84 -4.01
N LEU A 21 3.31 3.52 -4.19
CA LEU A 21 3.62 2.61 -3.12
C LEU A 21 4.67 1.58 -3.56
N ALA A 22 5.80 1.56 -2.84
CA ALA A 22 6.89 0.65 -3.12
C ALA A 22 6.49 -0.79 -2.78
N TYR A 23 6.88 -1.73 -3.64
CA TYR A 23 6.63 -3.16 -3.44
C TYR A 23 7.81 -3.99 -3.92
N VAL A 24 7.96 -5.15 -3.29
CA VAL A 24 8.91 -6.19 -3.71
C VAL A 24 8.11 -7.39 -4.22
N GLN A 25 8.43 -7.83 -5.42
CA GLN A 25 7.81 -9.02 -6.01
C GLN A 25 8.68 -10.26 -5.77
N VAL A 26 8.10 -11.29 -5.16
CA VAL A 26 8.72 -12.61 -5.03
C VAL A 26 7.80 -13.64 -5.69
N GLY A 27 8.19 -14.07 -6.89
CA GLY A 27 7.38 -14.94 -7.73
C GLY A 27 6.06 -14.26 -8.12
N LYS A 28 4.92 -14.88 -7.76
CA LYS A 28 3.57 -14.35 -8.04
C LYS A 28 3.02 -13.48 -6.91
N LYS A 29 3.76 -13.29 -5.83
CA LYS A 29 3.33 -12.51 -4.66
C LYS A 29 4.03 -11.16 -4.64
N MET A 30 3.27 -10.13 -4.32
CA MET A 30 3.76 -8.78 -4.06
C MET A 30 3.77 -8.57 -2.54
N PHE A 31 4.86 -8.03 -2.03
CA PHE A 31 5.07 -7.71 -0.64
C PHE A 31 5.33 -6.21 -0.52
N ILE A 32 4.81 -5.63 0.53
CA ILE A 32 4.94 -4.21 0.85
C ILE A 32 5.57 -4.16 2.23
N ASP A 33 6.55 -3.28 2.42
CA ASP A 33 7.10 -3.06 3.76
C ASP A 33 6.13 -2.26 4.63
N TYR A 34 6.04 -2.63 5.90
CA TYR A 34 5.12 -1.97 6.83
C TYR A 34 5.50 -0.51 7.08
N GLN A 35 6.79 -0.15 7.02
CA GLN A 35 7.24 1.23 7.23
C GLN A 35 6.84 2.13 6.06
N ASP A 36 7.01 1.64 4.83
CA ASP A 36 6.57 2.34 3.61
C ASP A 36 5.05 2.54 3.60
N LEU A 37 4.31 1.52 4.05
CA LEU A 37 2.86 1.59 4.16
C LEU A 37 2.40 2.62 5.20
N ASP A 38 3.02 2.66 6.38
CA ASP A 38 2.67 3.64 7.41
C ASP A 38 3.01 5.07 6.94
N ALA A 39 4.19 5.26 6.33
CA ALA A 39 4.58 6.53 5.72
C ALA A 39 3.59 6.99 4.65
N PHE A 40 3.16 6.08 3.76
CA PHE A 40 2.12 6.38 2.76
C PHE A 40 0.81 6.82 3.41
N ILE A 41 0.35 6.12 4.45
CA ILE A 41 -0.89 6.47 5.16
C ILE A 41 -0.76 7.82 5.84
N GLN A 42 0.32 8.08 6.56
CA GLN A 42 0.56 9.37 7.24
C GLN A 42 0.59 10.53 6.24
N ASN A 43 1.27 10.36 5.10
CA ASN A 43 1.34 11.37 4.05
C ASN A 43 -0.03 11.68 3.44
N ASN A 44 -0.91 10.67 3.32
CA ASN A 44 -2.25 10.84 2.76
C ASN A 44 -3.32 11.23 3.81
N LYS A 45 -3.03 11.13 5.11
CA LYS A 45 -3.99 11.40 6.21
C LYS A 45 -4.37 12.87 6.37
N PHE A 46 -3.55 13.79 5.88
CA PHE A 46 -3.73 15.24 6.02
C PHE A 46 -4.27 15.94 4.78
N SER A 47 -4.56 15.21 3.69
CA SER A 47 -5.20 15.79 2.52
C SER A 47 -6.72 15.74 2.70
N ASN A 48 -7.27 16.78 3.36
CA ASN A 48 -8.71 16.98 3.53
C ASN A 48 -9.08 18.41 3.14
#